data_AF-A0A9N9EV66-F1
#
_entry.id   AF-A0A9N9EV66-F1
#
_cell.length_a   1.000
_cell.length_b   1.000
_cell.length_c   1.000
_cell.angle_alpha   90.00
_cell.angle_beta   90.00
_cell.angle_gamma   90.00
#
_symmetry.space_group_name_H-M   'P 1'
#
loop_
_entity.id
_entity.type
_entity.pdbx_description
1 polymer ?
#
loop_
_entity_poly.entity_id
_entity_poly.type
_entity_poly.pdbx_seq_one_letter_code
_entity_poly.pdbx_strand_id
1 'polypeptide(L)'
;MNMRKNKNVDQTTPYAIYGFFRSFRESLPDDSDFSDFISTLTITPMKAVVENVLPFFRRSSDPSLLTNFQVMIRQAEQNSDFESTFMRVCDAIDMLEKVELALRHDRRLMDGYLKAMQFDNASASHQQVWSGLQRFLNEECDLTTKRRMERVFAEQKASDELGLNDDVLATAHALIGDDGLYIQLLETLQLNNRQNLPWETVITRIQRTIEANKPKVWPMLRRFLDDVHSGRGIDELEYNLYWDYIENEYAEDEIDIEQRLANIALDSEKDGVSVVEPQQTQEQRKQQREVLGA
;
A
#
# COMPACT_ATOMS: atom_id res chain seq x y z
N MET A 1 21.02 -6.45 -46.82
CA MET A 1 21.05 -5.06 -46.31
C MET A 1 20.04 -4.97 -45.17
N ASN A 2 20.46 -5.38 -43.97
CA ASN A 2 19.57 -5.47 -42.80
C ASN A 2 19.59 -4.13 -42.07
N MET A 3 18.50 -3.38 -42.18
CA MET A 3 18.24 -2.24 -41.31
C MET A 3 18.09 -2.76 -39.88
N ARG A 4 19.16 -2.59 -39.09
CA ARG A 4 19.05 -2.61 -37.63
C ARG A 4 18.09 -1.48 -37.26
N LYS A 5 16.86 -1.82 -36.88
CA LYS A 5 15.97 -0.92 -36.15
C LYS A 5 16.71 -0.52 -34.88
N ASN A 6 17.26 0.69 -34.84
CA ASN A 6 17.65 1.33 -33.59
C ASN A 6 16.39 1.41 -32.72
N LYS A 7 16.27 0.51 -31.74
CA LYS A 7 15.44 0.73 -30.56
C LYS A 7 16.14 1.80 -29.72
N ASN A 8 16.11 3.05 -30.17
CA ASN A 8 16.12 4.14 -29.20
C ASN A 8 14.76 4.03 -28.52
N VAL A 9 14.73 3.36 -27.37
CA VAL A 9 13.61 3.48 -26.44
C VAL A 9 13.44 4.97 -26.21
N ASP A 10 12.23 5.47 -26.44
CA ASP A 10 11.93 6.89 -26.39
C ASP A 10 12.20 7.40 -24.97
N GLN A 11 13.39 7.98 -24.78
CA GLN A 11 13.88 8.48 -23.49
C GLN A 11 13.03 9.65 -22.97
N THR A 12 12.06 10.10 -23.77
CA THR A 12 11.17 11.21 -23.46
C THR A 12 9.91 10.80 -22.69
N THR A 13 9.64 9.50 -22.58
CA THR A 13 8.41 9.01 -21.94
C THR A 13 8.46 9.17 -20.41
N PRO A 14 7.32 9.38 -19.72
CA PRO A 14 7.27 9.42 -18.25
C PRO A 14 7.89 8.18 -17.60
N TYR A 15 7.69 7.00 -18.20
CA TYR A 15 8.29 5.75 -17.73
C TYR A 15 9.83 5.76 -17.82
N ALA A 16 10.40 6.32 -18.89
CA ALA A 16 11.85 6.44 -19.02
C ALA A 16 12.45 7.41 -18.00
N ILE A 17 11.77 8.54 -17.75
CA ILE A 17 12.17 9.52 -16.74
C ILE A 17 12.10 8.92 -15.34
N TYR A 18 10.99 8.26 -15.00
CA TYR A 18 10.83 7.54 -13.73
C TYR A 18 11.93 6.49 -13.54
N GLY A 19 12.16 5.66 -14.57
CA GLY A 19 13.21 4.65 -14.54
C GLY A 19 14.60 5.25 -14.32
N PHE A 20 14.89 6.43 -14.87
CA PHE A 20 16.13 7.15 -14.59
C PHE A 20 16.25 7.55 -13.12
N PHE A 21 15.24 8.25 -12.56
CA PHE A 21 15.27 8.68 -11.16
C PHE A 21 15.38 7.51 -10.19
N ARG A 22 14.62 6.44 -10.44
CA ARG A 22 14.69 5.20 -9.67
C ARG A 22 16.10 4.60 -9.71
N SER A 23 16.67 4.43 -10.90
CA SER A 23 18.04 3.89 -11.04
C SER A 23 19.08 4.78 -10.36
N PHE A 24 18.87 6.10 -10.39
CA PHE A 24 19.76 7.04 -9.73
C PHE A 24 19.69 6.95 -8.21
N ARG A 25 18.48 6.89 -7.63
CA ARG A 25 18.28 6.64 -6.19
C ARG A 25 18.98 5.36 -5.75
N GLU A 26 18.73 4.25 -6.46
CA GLU A 26 19.34 2.94 -6.18
C GLU A 26 20.88 2.93 -6.31
N SER A 27 21.46 3.89 -7.04
CA SER A 27 22.91 3.99 -7.24
C SER A 27 23.62 4.83 -6.17
N LEU A 28 22.90 5.55 -5.33
CA LEU A 28 23.46 6.41 -4.29
C LEU A 28 23.67 5.60 -2.99
N PRO A 29 24.67 5.97 -2.18
CA PRO A 29 24.96 5.27 -0.93
C PRO A 29 23.93 5.56 0.18
N ASP A 30 23.36 6.78 0.18
CA ASP A 30 22.48 7.28 1.24
C ASP A 30 21.22 7.93 0.64
N ASP A 31 20.05 7.68 1.23
CA ASP A 31 18.78 8.29 0.79
C ASP A 31 18.76 9.82 0.91
N SER A 32 19.51 10.38 1.87
CA SER A 32 19.65 11.83 2.02
C SER A 32 20.28 12.48 0.78
N ASP A 33 21.20 11.77 0.10
CA ASP A 33 21.81 12.28 -1.12
C ASP A 33 20.81 12.42 -2.25
N PHE A 34 19.84 11.51 -2.32
CA PHE A 34 18.78 11.58 -3.30
C PHE A 34 17.83 12.76 -2.99
N SER A 35 17.46 12.94 -1.72
CA SER A 35 16.63 14.07 -1.30
C SER A 35 17.29 15.44 -1.61
N ASP A 36 18.59 15.56 -1.32
CA ASP A 36 19.38 16.75 -1.64
C ASP A 36 19.51 16.97 -3.15
N PHE A 37 19.63 15.89 -3.93
CA PHE A 37 19.64 15.95 -5.40
C PHE A 37 18.31 16.47 -5.95
N ILE A 38 17.17 15.94 -5.49
CA ILE A 38 15.84 16.38 -5.91
C ILE A 38 15.61 17.85 -5.51
N SER A 39 16.02 18.23 -4.30
CA SER A 39 15.97 19.61 -3.83
C SER A 39 16.82 20.54 -4.71
N THR A 40 18.02 20.12 -5.09
CA THR A 40 18.90 20.89 -5.99
C THR A 40 18.27 21.04 -7.38
N LEU A 41 17.68 19.97 -7.90
CA LEU A 41 17.04 19.94 -9.22
C LEU A 41 15.82 20.86 -9.31
N THR A 42 15.04 20.98 -8.23
CA THR A 42 13.82 21.80 -8.19
C THR A 42 14.08 23.29 -7.99
N ILE A 43 15.18 23.67 -7.31
CA ILE A 43 15.52 25.09 -7.06
C ILE A 43 16.47 25.69 -8.10
N THR A 44 17.21 24.86 -8.83
CA THR A 44 18.26 25.32 -9.75
C THR A 44 17.70 25.47 -11.17
N PRO A 45 17.94 26.60 -11.87
CA PRO A 45 17.57 26.71 -13.28
C PRO A 45 18.22 25.62 -14.13
N MET A 46 17.48 25.08 -15.10
CA MET A 46 17.90 23.94 -15.93
C MET A 46 19.30 24.14 -16.57
N LYS A 47 19.62 25.36 -16.99
CA LYS A 47 20.92 25.73 -17.60
C LYS A 47 22.13 25.58 -16.69
N ALA A 48 21.93 25.59 -15.37
CA ALA A 48 22.99 25.49 -14.37
C ALA A 48 22.94 24.17 -13.59
N VAL A 49 21.91 23.34 -13.80
CA VAL A 49 21.64 22.22 -12.91
C VAL A 49 22.73 21.16 -12.96
N VAL A 50 23.29 20.87 -14.14
CA VAL A 50 24.32 19.83 -14.34
C VAL A 50 25.54 20.07 -13.45
N GLU A 51 26.00 21.31 -13.32
CA GLU A 51 27.16 21.65 -12.48
C GLU A 51 26.85 21.49 -10.98
N ASN A 52 25.62 21.82 -10.58
CA ASN A 52 25.18 21.75 -9.19
C ASN A 52 24.92 20.32 -8.72
N VAL A 53 24.46 19.43 -9.62
CA VAL A 53 24.18 18.03 -9.26
C VAL A 53 25.35 17.08 -9.48
N LEU A 54 26.43 17.55 -10.12
CA LEU A 54 27.65 16.79 -10.40
C LEU A 54 28.25 16.06 -9.17
N PRO A 55 28.23 16.63 -7.95
CA PRO A 55 28.67 15.94 -6.74
C PRO A 55 27.89 14.65 -6.45
N PHE A 56 26.58 14.60 -6.72
CA PHE A 56 25.77 13.40 -6.50
C PHE A 56 26.15 12.29 -7.49
N PHE A 57 26.36 12.62 -8.76
CA PHE A 57 26.82 11.65 -9.77
C PHE A 57 28.23 11.09 -9.51
N ARG A 58 29.10 11.83 -8.81
CA ARG A 58 30.42 11.30 -8.40
C ARG A 58 30.32 10.24 -7.30
N ARG A 59 29.24 10.28 -6.52
CA ARG A 59 28.96 9.32 -5.44
C ARG A 59 28.15 8.12 -5.94
N SER A 60 27.46 8.25 -7.06
CA SER A 60 26.74 7.16 -7.72
C SER A 60 27.66 6.00 -8.10
N SER A 61 27.18 4.78 -7.88
CA SER A 61 27.86 3.55 -8.32
C SER A 61 27.76 3.29 -9.84
N ASP A 62 26.91 4.03 -10.57
CA ASP A 62 26.73 3.89 -12.02
C ASP A 62 27.16 5.17 -12.78
N PRO A 63 28.37 5.18 -13.36
CA PRO A 63 28.88 6.32 -14.11
C PRO A 63 28.06 6.67 -15.37
N SER A 64 27.27 5.73 -15.90
CA SER A 64 26.48 5.95 -17.11
C SER A 64 25.30 6.91 -16.88
N LEU A 65 24.83 7.02 -15.63
CA LEU A 65 23.70 7.86 -15.25
C LEU A 65 23.98 9.35 -15.48
N LEU A 66 25.21 9.81 -15.30
CA LEU A 66 25.56 11.21 -15.60
C LEU A 66 25.35 11.55 -17.08
N THR A 67 25.73 10.63 -17.98
CA THR A 67 25.56 10.84 -19.42
C THR A 67 24.07 10.84 -19.78
N ASN A 68 23.29 9.91 -19.21
CA ASN A 68 21.84 9.86 -19.42
C ASN A 68 21.15 11.13 -18.90
N PHE A 69 21.55 11.62 -17.71
CA PHE A 69 21.05 12.86 -17.14
C PHE A 69 21.37 14.06 -18.04
N GLN A 70 22.61 14.20 -18.50
CA GLN A 70 23.00 15.30 -19.41
C GLN A 70 22.19 15.29 -20.71
N VAL A 71 21.85 14.11 -21.25
CA VAL A 71 20.97 13.98 -22.41
C VAL A 71 19.55 14.46 -22.08
N MET A 72 18.99 14.04 -20.95
CA MET A 72 17.66 14.48 -20.51
C MET A 72 17.61 16.00 -20.26
N ILE A 73 18.58 16.57 -19.54
CA ILE A 73 18.62 18.02 -19.29
C ILE A 73 18.73 18.81 -20.60
N ARG A 74 19.56 18.37 -21.54
CA ARG A 74 19.66 19.01 -22.86
C ARG A 74 18.34 18.96 -23.64
N GLN A 75 17.56 17.89 -23.49
CA GLN A 75 16.22 17.79 -24.07
C GLN A 75 15.23 18.74 -23.39
N ALA A 76 15.28 18.83 -22.05
CA ALA A 76 14.43 19.73 -21.28
C ALA A 76 14.69 21.20 -21.66
N GLU A 77 15.96 21.60 -21.81
CA GLU A 77 16.31 22.95 -22.27
C GLU A 77 15.76 23.30 -23.66
N GLN A 78 15.53 22.31 -24.51
CA GLN A 78 15.08 22.50 -25.90
C GLN A 78 13.58 22.33 -26.09
N ASN A 79 12.90 21.64 -25.16
CA ASN A 79 11.51 21.28 -25.25
C ASN A 79 10.82 21.50 -23.90
N SER A 80 10.01 22.56 -23.83
CA SER A 80 9.26 22.93 -22.62
C SER A 80 8.26 21.86 -22.18
N ASP A 81 7.69 21.09 -23.11
CA ASP A 81 6.73 20.03 -22.77
C ASP A 81 7.46 18.86 -22.09
N PHE A 82 8.67 18.55 -22.56
CA PHE A 82 9.51 17.55 -21.93
C PHE A 82 10.06 18.03 -20.59
N GLU A 83 10.51 19.29 -20.48
CA GLU A 83 10.87 19.90 -19.19
C GLU A 83 9.73 19.78 -18.17
N SER A 84 8.50 20.13 -18.58
CA SER A 84 7.33 20.01 -17.71
C SER A 84 7.07 18.56 -17.29
N THR A 85 7.17 17.60 -18.21
CA THR A 85 7.02 16.18 -17.92
C THR A 85 8.09 15.70 -16.94
N PHE A 86 9.35 16.09 -17.18
CA PHE A 86 10.50 15.74 -16.36
C PHE A 86 10.34 16.24 -14.92
N MET A 87 9.97 17.51 -14.75
CA MET A 87 9.74 18.09 -13.43
C MET A 87 8.55 17.44 -12.72
N ARG A 88 7.44 17.16 -13.41
CA ARG A 88 6.29 16.48 -12.76
C ARG A 88 6.61 15.06 -12.29
N VAL A 89 7.42 14.32 -13.05
CA VAL A 89 7.86 12.99 -12.62
C VAL A 89 8.85 13.11 -11.45
N CYS A 90 9.73 14.09 -11.48
CA CYS A 90 10.64 14.42 -10.38
C CYS A 90 9.85 14.72 -9.09
N ASP A 91 8.84 15.60 -9.15
CA ASP A 91 8.02 16.00 -8.01
C ASP A 91 7.19 14.83 -7.44
N ALA A 92 6.86 13.85 -8.27
CA ALA A 92 6.04 12.70 -7.89
C ALA A 92 6.86 11.47 -7.45
N ILE A 93 8.20 11.53 -7.46
CA ILE A 93 9.05 10.32 -7.41
C ILE A 93 8.78 9.40 -6.21
N ASP A 94 8.64 9.97 -5.01
CA ASP A 94 8.39 9.19 -3.80
C ASP A 94 7.03 8.49 -3.84
N MET A 95 6.01 9.16 -4.40
CA MET A 95 4.70 8.56 -4.62
C MET A 95 4.75 7.46 -5.69
N LEU A 96 5.53 7.67 -6.76
CA LEU A 96 5.70 6.68 -7.82
C LEU A 96 6.37 5.40 -7.31
N GLU A 97 7.29 5.51 -6.36
CA GLU A 97 7.93 4.36 -5.72
C GLU A 97 6.95 3.57 -4.85
N LYS A 98 6.13 4.24 -4.03
CA LYS A 98 5.05 3.60 -3.26
C LYS A 98 4.06 2.87 -4.16
N VAL A 99 3.70 3.50 -5.29
CA VAL A 99 2.84 2.88 -6.30
C VAL A 99 3.52 1.66 -6.93
N GLU A 100 4.79 1.74 -7.29
CA GLU A 100 5.49 0.61 -7.88
C GLU A 100 5.55 -0.60 -6.93
N LEU A 101 5.77 -0.37 -5.64
CA LEU A 101 5.69 -1.40 -4.60
C LEU A 101 4.28 -2.02 -4.52
N ALA A 102 3.23 -1.20 -4.52
CA ALA A 102 1.84 -1.69 -4.57
C ALA A 102 1.56 -2.54 -5.82
N LEU A 103 2.15 -2.18 -6.95
CA LEU A 103 2.09 -2.91 -8.22
C LEU A 103 3.07 -4.11 -8.31
N ARG A 104 3.84 -4.39 -7.26
CA ARG A 104 4.88 -5.46 -7.21
C ARG A 104 5.91 -5.36 -8.33
N HIS A 105 6.29 -4.15 -8.71
CA HIS A 105 7.20 -3.89 -9.81
C HIS A 105 6.74 -4.49 -11.16
N ASP A 106 5.42 -4.70 -11.35
CA ASP A 106 4.89 -5.06 -12.67
C ASP A 106 5.03 -3.87 -13.62
N ARG A 107 5.98 -4.00 -14.53
CA ARG A 107 6.29 -2.98 -15.54
C ARG A 107 5.09 -2.59 -16.40
N ARG A 108 4.21 -3.53 -16.75
CA ARG A 108 3.03 -3.25 -17.57
C ARG A 108 2.05 -2.38 -16.79
N LEU A 109 1.80 -2.73 -15.53
CA LEU A 109 0.91 -1.97 -14.67
C LEU A 109 1.48 -0.59 -14.35
N MET A 110 2.79 -0.47 -14.13
CA MET A 110 3.42 0.82 -13.87
C MET A 110 3.35 1.74 -15.10
N ASP A 111 3.58 1.21 -16.31
CA ASP A 111 3.38 1.96 -17.55
C ASP A 111 1.91 2.40 -17.74
N GLY A 112 0.96 1.50 -17.43
CA GLY A 112 -0.48 1.82 -17.42
C GLY A 112 -0.85 2.92 -16.44
N TYR A 113 -0.29 2.87 -15.22
CA TYR A 113 -0.46 3.90 -14.20
C TYR A 113 0.08 5.26 -14.65
N LEU A 114 1.33 5.31 -15.14
CA LEU A 114 1.94 6.58 -15.60
C LEU A 114 1.15 7.20 -16.77
N LYS A 115 0.61 6.37 -17.67
CA LYS A 115 -0.31 6.82 -18.74
C LYS A 115 -1.62 7.37 -18.19
N ALA A 116 -2.17 6.75 -17.14
CA ALA A 116 -3.37 7.23 -16.48
C ALA A 116 -3.14 8.59 -15.79
N MET A 117 -1.95 8.81 -15.25
CA MET A 117 -1.55 10.06 -14.60
C MET A 117 -1.32 11.22 -15.58
N GLN A 118 -1.09 10.93 -16.87
CA GLN A 118 -0.90 11.93 -17.94
C GLN A 118 0.18 12.97 -17.64
N PHE A 119 1.32 12.53 -17.10
CA PHE A 119 2.45 13.43 -16.79
C PHE A 119 2.95 14.22 -18.00
N ASP A 120 2.82 13.65 -19.20
CA ASP A 120 3.18 14.22 -20.50
C ASP A 120 2.13 15.19 -21.09
N ASN A 121 0.98 15.35 -20.44
CA ASN A 121 -0.06 16.28 -20.87
C ASN A 121 -0.17 17.46 -19.89
N ALA A 122 0.47 18.58 -20.25
CA ALA A 122 0.48 19.78 -19.44
C ALA A 122 -0.94 20.30 -19.09
N SER A 123 -1.89 20.08 -20.00
CA SER A 123 -3.25 20.61 -19.97
C SER A 123 -4.29 19.63 -19.39
N ALA A 124 -3.87 18.46 -18.90
CA ALA A 124 -4.78 17.48 -18.33
C ALA A 124 -5.52 18.05 -17.12
N SER A 125 -6.85 18.01 -17.14
CA SER A 125 -7.65 18.41 -15.99
C SER A 125 -7.63 17.35 -14.90
N HIS A 126 -7.86 17.74 -13.65
CA HIS A 126 -7.98 16.80 -12.53
C HIS A 126 -9.03 15.72 -12.81
N GLN A 127 -10.16 16.09 -13.43
CA GLN A 127 -11.21 15.12 -13.79
C GLN A 127 -10.76 14.13 -14.87
N GLN A 128 -9.95 14.56 -15.84
CA GLN A 128 -9.39 13.67 -16.87
C GLN A 128 -8.42 12.65 -16.27
N VAL A 129 -7.49 13.12 -15.42
CA VAL A 129 -6.54 12.26 -14.71
C VAL A 129 -7.29 11.27 -13.81
N TRP A 130 -8.27 11.76 -13.03
CA TRP A 130 -9.08 10.91 -12.16
C TRP A 130 -9.85 9.83 -12.93
N SER A 131 -10.47 10.21 -14.05
CA SER A 131 -11.18 9.25 -14.91
C SER A 131 -10.23 8.21 -15.50
N GLY A 132 -9.03 8.64 -15.92
CA GLY A 132 -7.97 7.75 -16.40
C GLY A 132 -7.51 6.75 -15.34
N LEU A 133 -7.28 7.24 -14.12
CA LEU A 133 -6.89 6.42 -12.97
C LEU A 133 -7.99 5.43 -12.58
N GLN A 134 -9.25 5.87 -12.52
CA GLN A 134 -10.38 4.98 -12.26
C GLN A 134 -10.49 3.87 -13.31
N ARG A 135 -10.31 4.20 -14.59
CA ARG A 135 -10.29 3.21 -15.66
C ARG A 135 -9.16 2.19 -15.46
N PHE A 136 -7.93 2.66 -15.22
CA PHE A 136 -6.78 1.80 -14.94
C PHE A 136 -7.04 0.85 -13.76
N LEU A 137 -7.55 1.37 -12.63
CA LEU A 137 -7.83 0.57 -11.44
C LEU A 137 -8.94 -0.47 -11.65
N ASN A 138 -9.90 -0.21 -12.53
CA ASN A 138 -11.03 -1.10 -12.76
C ASN A 138 -10.81 -2.10 -13.91
N GLU A 139 -10.01 -1.73 -14.91
CA GLU A 139 -9.81 -2.55 -16.12
C GLU A 139 -8.48 -3.32 -16.12
N GLU A 140 -7.43 -2.78 -15.48
CA GLU A 140 -6.09 -3.36 -15.55
C GLU A 140 -5.62 -4.03 -14.24
N CYS A 141 -6.19 -3.64 -13.10
CA CYS A 141 -5.82 -4.15 -11.78
C CYS A 141 -6.79 -5.24 -11.30
N ASP A 142 -6.26 -6.30 -10.71
CA ASP A 142 -7.07 -7.23 -9.91
C ASP A 142 -7.50 -6.59 -8.57
N LEU A 143 -8.44 -7.24 -7.87
CA LEU A 143 -8.98 -6.71 -6.61
C LEU A 143 -7.90 -6.48 -5.55
N THR A 144 -6.92 -7.37 -5.46
CA THR A 144 -5.82 -7.28 -4.48
C THR A 144 -4.86 -6.13 -4.79
N THR A 145 -4.55 -5.91 -6.06
CA THR A 145 -3.70 -4.80 -6.52
C THR A 145 -4.43 -3.48 -6.37
N LYS A 146 -5.71 -3.43 -6.72
CA LYS A 146 -6.57 -2.27 -6.49
C LYS A 146 -6.60 -1.89 -4.99
N ARG A 147 -6.76 -2.86 -4.09
CA ARG A 147 -6.72 -2.60 -2.64
C ARG A 147 -5.39 -2.01 -2.16
N ARG A 148 -4.28 -2.52 -2.66
CA ARG A 148 -2.94 -1.98 -2.32
C ARG A 148 -2.74 -0.57 -2.88
N MET A 149 -3.27 -0.27 -4.06
CA MET A 149 -3.28 1.08 -4.62
C MET A 149 -4.14 2.04 -3.77
N GLU A 150 -5.35 1.61 -3.38
CA GLU A 150 -6.23 2.37 -2.48
C GLU A 150 -5.54 2.67 -1.13
N ARG A 151 -4.76 1.70 -0.62
CA ARG A 151 -3.94 1.88 0.58
C ARG A 151 -2.92 3.00 0.40
N VAL A 152 -2.12 2.97 -0.67
CA VAL A 152 -1.10 3.99 -0.95
C VAL A 152 -1.73 5.39 -1.04
N PHE A 153 -2.92 5.52 -1.66
CA PHE A 153 -3.63 6.80 -1.69
C PHE A 153 -4.16 7.24 -0.32
N ALA A 154 -4.64 6.30 0.49
CA ALA A 154 -5.11 6.59 1.84
C ALA A 154 -3.95 7.02 2.76
N GLU A 155 -2.80 6.35 2.66
CA GLU A 155 -1.55 6.68 3.37
C GLU A 155 -1.06 8.08 3.00
N GLN A 156 -0.95 8.40 1.71
CA GLN A 156 -0.52 9.72 1.25
C GLN A 156 -1.44 10.82 1.82
N LYS A 157 -2.75 10.62 1.72
CA LYS A 157 -3.73 11.56 2.25
C LYS A 157 -3.66 11.69 3.77
N ALA A 158 -3.39 10.59 4.49
CA ALA A 158 -3.22 10.61 5.93
C ALA A 158 -1.94 11.35 6.35
N SER A 159 -0.83 11.12 5.65
CA SER A 159 0.41 11.89 5.82
C SER A 159 0.15 13.39 5.65
N ASP A 160 -0.52 13.78 4.56
CA ASP A 160 -0.79 15.20 4.26
C ASP A 160 -1.76 15.86 5.26
N GLU A 161 -2.82 15.16 5.69
CA GLU A 161 -3.84 15.73 6.58
C GLU A 161 -3.47 15.67 8.07
N LEU A 162 -2.71 14.65 8.49
CA LEU A 162 -2.45 14.35 9.89
C LEU A 162 -0.96 14.52 10.27
N GLY A 163 -0.08 14.73 9.29
CA GLY A 163 1.36 14.85 9.52
C GLY A 163 2.01 13.55 9.99
N LEU A 164 1.43 12.40 9.65
CA LEU A 164 2.00 11.08 10.00
C LEU A 164 3.16 10.77 9.06
N ASN A 165 4.30 10.38 9.61
CA ASN A 165 5.43 9.93 8.81
C ASN A 165 5.24 8.49 8.33
N ASP A 166 6.09 8.07 7.39
CA ASP A 166 5.99 6.75 6.76
C ASP A 166 6.21 5.60 7.76
N ASP A 167 7.05 5.77 8.78
CA ASP A 167 7.30 4.76 9.82
C ASP A 167 6.06 4.50 10.69
N VAL A 168 5.34 5.57 11.05
CA VAL A 168 4.05 5.50 11.77
C VAL A 168 3.03 4.76 10.90
N LEU A 169 2.93 5.12 9.62
CA LEU A 169 1.98 4.50 8.70
C LEU A 169 2.30 3.03 8.47
N ALA A 170 3.57 2.68 8.28
CA ALA A 170 4.05 1.31 8.10
C ALA A 170 3.83 0.46 9.35
N THR A 171 4.12 1.00 10.54
CA THR A 171 3.87 0.31 11.81
C THR A 171 2.38 0.05 11.98
N ALA A 172 1.53 1.05 11.78
CA ALA A 172 0.09 0.89 11.88
C ALA A 172 -0.47 -0.15 10.89
N HIS A 173 0.07 -0.18 9.66
CA HIS A 173 -0.30 -1.17 8.65
C HIS A 173 0.14 -2.58 9.06
N ALA A 174 1.39 -2.73 9.51
CA ALA A 174 1.92 -4.00 10.01
C ALA A 174 1.11 -4.52 11.20
N LEU A 175 0.68 -3.62 12.10
CA LEU A 175 -0.14 -3.99 13.25
C LEU A 175 -1.47 -4.62 12.83
N ILE A 176 -2.11 -4.05 11.79
CA ILE A 176 -3.42 -4.49 11.33
C ILE A 176 -3.31 -5.68 10.38
N GLY A 177 -2.29 -5.73 9.52
CA GLY A 177 -2.06 -6.79 8.54
C GLY A 177 -3.23 -7.04 7.58
N ASP A 178 -4.09 -6.03 7.36
CA ASP A 178 -5.23 -6.07 6.45
C ASP A 178 -5.46 -4.68 5.85
N ASP A 179 -5.32 -4.58 4.52
CA ASP A 179 -5.43 -3.30 3.81
C ASP A 179 -6.82 -2.67 3.99
N GLY A 180 -7.89 -3.45 4.05
CA GLY A 180 -9.26 -2.95 4.14
C GLY A 180 -9.59 -2.35 5.51
N LEU A 181 -9.16 -2.99 6.59
CA LEU A 181 -9.29 -2.48 7.96
C LEU A 181 -8.35 -1.31 8.20
N TYR A 182 -7.14 -1.36 7.64
CA TYR A 182 -6.18 -0.27 7.75
C TYR A 182 -6.66 1.01 7.06
N ILE A 183 -7.21 0.90 5.84
CA ILE A 183 -7.83 2.04 5.14
C ILE A 183 -8.98 2.63 5.98
N GLN A 184 -9.84 1.80 6.56
CA GLN A 184 -10.94 2.27 7.43
C GLN A 184 -10.43 3.00 8.67
N LEU A 185 -9.31 2.55 9.25
CA LEU A 185 -8.66 3.25 10.36
C LEU A 185 -8.20 4.65 9.92
N LEU A 186 -7.48 4.75 8.79
CA LEU A 186 -7.00 6.03 8.26
C LEU A 186 -8.17 6.98 7.94
N GLU A 187 -9.23 6.49 7.30
CA GLU A 187 -10.44 7.27 7.02
C GLU A 187 -11.11 7.77 8.31
N THR A 188 -11.13 6.93 9.35
CA THR A 188 -11.67 7.33 10.66
C THR A 188 -10.83 8.45 11.26
N LEU A 189 -9.51 8.32 11.29
CA LEU A 189 -8.60 9.37 11.78
C LEU A 189 -8.77 10.69 11.01
N GLN A 190 -8.85 10.62 9.67
CA GLN A 190 -9.05 11.79 8.81
C GLN A 190 -10.40 12.48 9.05
N LEU A 191 -11.49 11.70 9.15
CA LEU A 191 -12.83 12.24 9.42
C LEU A 191 -12.84 13.02 10.74
N ASN A 192 -12.12 12.53 11.74
CA ASN A 192 -12.07 13.13 13.06
C ASN A 192 -11.27 14.43 13.08
N ASN A 193 -10.17 14.51 12.33
CA ASN A 193 -9.41 15.77 12.14
C ASN A 193 -10.31 16.86 11.52
N ARG A 194 -11.12 16.49 10.52
CA ARG A 194 -12.04 17.43 9.85
C ARG A 194 -13.23 17.85 10.71
N GLN A 195 -13.69 16.98 11.61
CA GLN A 195 -14.86 17.21 12.48
C GLN A 195 -14.51 17.70 13.89
N ASN A 196 -13.21 17.82 14.21
CA ASN A 196 -12.70 18.17 15.54
C ASN A 196 -13.33 17.33 16.67
N LEU A 197 -13.40 16.01 16.45
CA LEU A 197 -14.00 15.08 17.42
C LEU A 197 -13.04 14.80 18.59
N PRO A 198 -13.55 14.61 19.82
CA PRO A 198 -12.71 14.20 20.94
C PRO A 198 -12.00 12.86 20.67
N TRP A 199 -10.73 12.76 21.06
CA TRP A 199 -9.89 11.56 20.86
C TRP A 199 -10.58 10.27 21.33
N GLU A 200 -11.22 10.28 22.49
CA GLU A 200 -11.94 9.09 22.99
C GLU A 200 -13.09 8.63 22.07
N THR A 201 -13.73 9.54 21.35
CA THR A 201 -14.76 9.20 20.35
C THR A 201 -14.13 8.53 19.13
N VAL A 202 -12.95 9.01 18.71
CA VAL A 202 -12.15 8.42 17.62
C VAL A 202 -11.79 6.98 17.96
N ILE A 203 -11.16 6.81 19.12
CA ILE A 203 -10.71 5.53 19.65
C ILE A 203 -11.88 4.55 19.79
N THR A 204 -13.02 4.99 20.33
CA THR A 204 -14.21 4.11 20.46
C THR A 204 -14.70 3.62 19.11
N ARG A 205 -14.63 4.45 18.06
CA ARG A 205 -15.02 4.02 16.70
C ARG A 205 -14.05 3.01 16.12
N ILE A 206 -12.74 3.28 16.25
CA ILE A 206 -11.70 2.35 15.79
C ILE A 206 -11.79 1.03 16.55
N GLN A 207 -11.96 1.07 17.87
CA GLN A 207 -12.14 -0.10 18.73
C GLN A 207 -13.24 -1.01 18.22
N ARG A 208 -14.45 -0.47 17.99
CA ARG A 208 -15.59 -1.27 17.52
C ARG A 208 -15.29 -1.97 16.20
N THR A 209 -14.62 -1.28 15.27
CA THR A 209 -14.25 -1.87 13.97
C THR A 209 -13.20 -2.95 14.14
N ILE A 210 -12.16 -2.72 14.94
CA ILE A 210 -11.06 -3.66 15.13
C ILE A 210 -11.51 -4.86 15.95
N GLU A 211 -12.24 -4.69 17.05
CA GLU A 211 -12.76 -5.79 17.86
C GLU A 211 -13.73 -6.68 17.10
N ALA A 212 -14.50 -6.13 16.15
CA ALA A 212 -15.40 -6.92 15.32
C ALA A 212 -14.68 -7.79 14.27
N ASN A 213 -13.46 -7.43 13.85
CA ASN A 213 -12.77 -8.11 12.75
C ASN A 213 -11.45 -8.78 13.17
N LYS A 214 -10.66 -8.14 14.02
CA LYS A 214 -9.36 -8.60 14.54
C LYS A 214 -9.18 -8.16 16.01
N PRO A 215 -9.94 -8.73 16.97
CA PRO A 215 -9.91 -8.29 18.37
C PRO A 215 -8.53 -8.42 19.03
N LYS A 216 -7.73 -9.40 18.62
CA LYS A 216 -6.37 -9.62 19.14
C LYS A 216 -5.42 -8.44 18.89
N VAL A 217 -5.66 -7.65 17.84
CA VAL A 217 -4.82 -6.52 17.46
C VAL A 217 -5.10 -5.28 18.32
N TRP A 218 -6.30 -5.17 18.89
CA TRP A 218 -6.76 -3.94 19.54
C TRP A 218 -5.87 -3.45 20.69
N PRO A 219 -5.41 -4.29 21.65
CA PRO A 219 -4.61 -3.81 22.76
C PRO A 219 -3.35 -3.07 22.33
N MET A 220 -2.63 -3.61 21.34
CA MET A 220 -1.41 -2.96 20.83
C MET A 220 -1.71 -1.77 19.94
N LEU A 221 -2.73 -1.88 19.08
CA LEU A 221 -3.14 -0.76 18.25
C LEU A 221 -3.61 0.43 19.10
N ARG A 222 -4.32 0.18 20.21
CA ARG A 222 -4.72 1.22 21.17
C ARG A 222 -3.49 1.93 21.75
N ARG A 223 -2.52 1.16 22.23
CA ARG A 223 -1.26 1.68 22.78
C ARG A 223 -0.52 2.53 21.74
N PHE A 224 -0.39 2.00 20.53
CA PHE A 224 0.22 2.68 19.40
C PHE A 224 -0.46 4.01 19.08
N LEU A 225 -1.79 4.01 18.98
CA LEU A 225 -2.56 5.23 18.70
C LEU A 225 -2.40 6.26 19.81
N ASP A 226 -2.36 5.85 21.09
CA ASP A 226 -2.13 6.75 22.21
C ASP A 226 -0.71 7.32 22.21
N ASP A 227 0.30 6.54 21.83
CA ASP A 227 1.69 7.02 21.69
C ASP A 227 1.81 8.05 20.56
N VAL A 228 1.24 7.75 19.39
CA VAL A 228 1.15 8.70 18.26
C VAL A 228 0.41 9.98 18.66
N HIS A 229 -0.73 9.86 19.34
CA HIS A 229 -1.51 11.03 19.77
C HIS A 229 -0.79 11.88 20.81
N SER A 230 -0.04 11.24 21.73
CA SER A 230 0.74 11.93 22.77
C SER A 230 2.08 12.48 22.27
N GLY A 231 2.43 12.23 21.00
CA GLY A 231 3.72 12.62 20.41
C GLY A 231 4.90 11.87 21.01
N ARG A 232 4.67 10.70 21.62
CA ARG A 232 5.74 9.80 22.06
C ARG A 232 6.30 9.09 20.83
N GLY A 233 7.63 9.01 20.76
CA GLY A 233 8.29 8.25 19.69
C GLY A 233 7.86 6.78 19.72
N ILE A 234 7.74 6.19 18.54
CA ILE A 234 7.46 4.75 18.39
C ILE A 234 8.76 3.99 18.66
N ASP A 235 8.77 3.13 19.67
CA ASP A 235 9.88 2.21 19.93
C ASP A 235 9.61 0.88 19.19
N GLU A 236 10.16 0.73 17.99
CA GLU A 236 10.01 -0.48 17.17
C GLU A 236 10.42 -1.76 17.91
N LEU A 237 11.39 -1.69 18.83
CA LEU A 237 11.84 -2.85 19.59
C LEU A 237 10.74 -3.33 20.56
N GLU A 238 10.03 -2.39 21.17
CA GLU A 238 8.94 -2.69 22.09
C GLU A 238 7.72 -3.29 21.36
N TYR A 239 7.41 -2.78 20.16
CA TYR A 239 6.33 -3.31 19.33
C TYR A 239 6.65 -4.71 18.79
N ASN A 240 7.90 -4.96 18.38
CA ASN A 240 8.33 -6.29 17.92
C ASN A 240 8.32 -7.35 19.03
N LEU A 241 8.80 -7.00 20.24
CA LEU A 241 8.78 -7.92 21.39
C LEU A 241 7.36 -8.30 21.82
N TYR A 242 6.40 -7.39 21.66
CA TYR A 242 5.01 -7.69 21.97
C TYR A 242 4.33 -8.54 20.88
N TRP A 243 4.72 -8.40 19.61
CA TRP A 243 4.27 -9.34 18.56
C TRP A 243 4.72 -10.76 18.85
N ASP A 244 5.99 -10.94 19.19
CA ASP A 244 6.50 -12.25 19.62
C ASP A 244 5.71 -12.78 20.82
N TYR A 245 5.34 -11.91 21.76
CA TYR A 245 4.52 -12.30 22.92
C TYR A 245 3.10 -12.71 22.55
N ILE A 246 2.38 -11.94 21.72
CA ILE A 246 1.03 -12.28 21.26
C ILE A 246 1.03 -13.56 20.41
N GLU A 247 1.98 -13.71 19.50
CA GLU A 247 2.08 -14.92 18.68
C GLU A 247 2.32 -16.16 19.56
N ASN A 248 3.16 -16.04 20.59
CA ASN A 248 3.43 -17.14 21.52
C ASN A 248 2.27 -17.42 22.50
N GLU A 249 1.66 -16.39 23.10
CA GLU A 249 0.58 -16.54 24.09
C GLU A 249 -0.70 -17.12 23.46
N TYR A 250 -0.96 -16.84 22.18
CA TYR A 250 -2.15 -17.34 21.49
C TYR A 250 -1.91 -18.55 20.59
N ALA A 251 -0.65 -18.92 20.29
CA ALA A 251 -0.35 -20.24 19.74
C ALA A 251 -0.67 -21.34 20.76
N GLU A 252 -0.51 -21.07 22.05
CA GLU A 252 -0.91 -21.98 23.13
C GLU A 252 -2.43 -22.13 23.23
N ASP A 253 -3.20 -21.05 23.04
CA ASP A 253 -4.68 -21.09 23.04
C ASP A 253 -5.27 -21.85 21.84
N GLU A 254 -4.63 -21.77 20.66
CA GLU A 254 -5.09 -22.50 19.46
C GLU A 254 -4.85 -24.01 19.60
N ILE A 255 -3.74 -24.40 20.25
CA ILE A 255 -3.43 -25.79 20.62
C ILE A 255 -4.41 -26.30 21.70
N ASP A 256 -4.77 -25.48 22.70
CA ASP A 256 -5.73 -25.88 23.74
C ASP A 256 -7.16 -26.02 23.19
N ILE A 257 -7.56 -25.18 22.22
CA ILE A 257 -8.86 -25.32 21.54
C ILE A 257 -8.89 -26.56 20.63
N GLU A 258 -7.84 -26.82 19.85
CA GLU A 258 -7.76 -28.03 19.02
C GLU A 258 -7.68 -29.31 19.86
N GLN A 259 -6.92 -29.32 20.96
CA GLN A 259 -6.89 -30.45 21.91
C GLN A 259 -8.22 -30.62 22.63
N ARG A 260 -8.90 -29.55 23.04
CA ARG A 260 -10.25 -29.64 23.63
C ARG A 260 -11.29 -30.15 22.63
N LEU A 261 -11.24 -29.71 21.37
CA LEU A 261 -12.13 -30.22 20.32
C LEU A 261 -11.82 -31.68 19.96
N ALA A 262 -10.54 -32.08 19.94
CA ALA A 262 -10.13 -33.48 19.75
C ALA A 262 -10.54 -34.37 20.93
N ASN A 263 -10.47 -33.86 22.16
CA ASN A 263 -10.92 -34.58 23.37
C ASN A 263 -12.45 -34.71 23.42
N ILE A 264 -13.20 -33.72 22.95
CA ILE A 264 -14.66 -33.83 22.79
C ILE A 264 -15.03 -34.86 21.71
N ALA A 265 -14.26 -34.96 20.62
CA ALA A 265 -14.46 -35.97 19.59
C ALA A 265 -14.15 -37.39 20.10
N LEU A 266 -13.11 -37.56 20.94
CA LEU A 266 -12.70 -38.84 21.50
C LEU A 266 -13.59 -39.33 22.66
N ASP A 267 -14.19 -38.43 23.43
CA ASP A 267 -15.16 -38.80 24.47
C ASP A 267 -16.51 -39.23 23.85
N SER A 268 -16.82 -38.82 22.62
CA SER A 268 -17.99 -39.31 21.88
C SER A 268 -17.85 -40.76 21.39
N GLU A 269 -16.62 -41.30 21.31
CA GLU A 269 -16.37 -42.69 20.91
C GLU A 269 -16.28 -43.67 22.11
N LYS A 270 -16.26 -43.16 23.36
CA LYS A 270 -16.13 -43.99 24.56
C LYS A 270 -17.40 -44.21 25.38
N ASP A 271 -18.44 -43.41 25.16
CA ASP A 271 -19.77 -43.76 25.63
C ASP A 271 -20.55 -44.41 24.50
N GLY A 272 -20.65 -45.74 24.56
CA GLY A 272 -21.58 -46.52 23.77
C GLY A 272 -23.03 -46.13 24.07
N VAL A 273 -23.48 -45.03 23.47
CA VAL A 273 -24.88 -44.67 23.39
C VAL A 273 -25.39 -45.20 22.06
N SER A 274 -26.15 -46.29 22.13
CA SER A 274 -26.98 -46.77 21.03
C SER A 274 -27.72 -45.61 20.39
N VAL A 275 -27.50 -45.42 19.10
CA VAL A 275 -28.34 -44.59 18.23
C VAL A 275 -29.76 -45.14 18.34
N VAL A 276 -30.59 -44.48 19.13
CA VAL A 276 -32.04 -44.64 19.09
C VAL A 276 -32.48 -43.92 17.81
N GLU A 277 -32.87 -44.70 16.81
CA GLU A 277 -33.60 -44.18 15.65
C GLU A 277 -34.78 -43.32 16.14
N PRO A 278 -35.00 -42.12 15.57
CA PRO A 278 -36.20 -41.37 15.89
C PRO A 278 -37.42 -42.18 15.46
N GLN A 279 -38.25 -42.57 16.42
CA GLN A 279 -39.56 -43.16 16.17
C GLN A 279 -40.36 -42.21 15.29
N GLN A 280 -40.56 -42.58 14.03
CA GLN A 280 -41.57 -41.97 13.18
C GLN A 280 -42.93 -42.09 13.88
N THR A 281 -43.52 -40.94 14.22
CA THR A 281 -44.88 -40.87 14.75
C THR A 281 -45.85 -41.47 13.72
N GLN A 282 -46.83 -42.23 14.20
CA GLN A 282 -47.80 -42.98 13.40
C GLN A 282 -48.60 -42.12 12.39
N GLU A 283 -48.58 -40.79 12.53
CA GLU A 283 -49.17 -39.82 11.59
C GLU A 283 -48.35 -39.61 10.30
N GLN A 284 -47.02 -39.72 10.33
CA GLN A 284 -46.19 -39.53 9.12
C GLN A 284 -46.29 -40.71 8.13
N ARG A 285 -46.63 -41.91 8.62
CA ARG A 285 -46.85 -43.09 7.76
C ARG A 285 -48.19 -43.06 7.02
N LYS A 286 -49.15 -42.24 7.44
CA LYS A 286 -50.46 -42.12 6.76
C LYS A 286 -50.41 -41.15 5.58
N GLN A 287 -49.65 -40.07 5.68
CA GLN A 287 -49.51 -39.09 4.58
C GLN A 287 -48.66 -39.59 3.40
N GLN A 288 -47.68 -40.46 3.62
CA GLN A 288 -46.88 -41.02 2.53
C GLN A 288 -47.60 -42.09 1.68
N ARG A 289 -48.75 -42.62 2.13
CA ARG A 289 -49.56 -43.58 1.34
C ARG A 289 -50.61 -42.93 0.45
N GLU A 290 -50.96 -41.66 0.65
CA GLU A 290 -51.93 -40.96 -0.21
C GLU A 290 -51.29 -40.24 -1.41
N VAL A 291 -49.97 -40.01 -1.41
CA VAL A 291 -49.28 -39.30 -2.52
C VAL A 291 -48.72 -40.25 -3.59
N LEU A 292 -48.69 -41.55 -3.35
CA LEU A 292 -48.25 -42.57 -4.33
C LEU A 292 -49.41 -43.37 -4.95
N GLY A 293 -50.66 -42.93 -4.72
CA GLY A 293 -51.88 -43.61 -5.17
C GLY A 293 -52.94 -42.70 -5.80
N ALA A 294 -52.54 -41.53 -6.31
CA ALA A 294 -53.40 -40.63 -7.11
C ALA A 294 -52.64 -40.14 -8.35
#